data_AF-A0A964KJL9-F1
#
_entry.id   AF-A0A964KJL9-F1
#
_cell.length_a   1.000
_cell.length_b   1.000
_cell.length_c   1.000
_cell.angle_alpha   90.00
_cell.angle_beta   90.00
_cell.angle_gamma   90.00
#
_symmetry.space_group_name_H-M   'P 1'
#
loop_
_entity.id
_entity.type
_entity.pdbx_description
1 polymer ?
#
loop_
_entity_poly.entity_id
_entity_poly.type
_entity_poly.pdbx_seq_one_letter_code
_entity_poly.pdbx_strand_id
1 'polypeptide(L)'
;MNVAMPSADGYAGRYILADGSIPCGFGQSSELAAVRRLSLDDGELGGALQIAVDPPANLVAAPHFAVSRSEAGFEKIMQAATLRFEWSHAATAQALTVHLAVVPHAVT
;
A
#
# COMPACT_ATOMS: atom_id res chain seq x y z
N MET A 1 -1.26 7.65 -4.74
CA MET A 1 0.11 7.51 -4.23
C MET A 1 0.66 6.19 -4.74
N ASN A 2 1.83 6.19 -5.35
CA ASN A 2 2.47 4.97 -5.87
C ASN A 2 3.72 4.73 -5.02
N VAL A 3 3.83 3.56 -4.40
CA VAL A 3 4.91 3.22 -3.48
C VAL A 3 5.68 2.02 -4.04
N ALA A 4 6.98 2.18 -4.21
CA ALA A 4 7.87 1.06 -4.51
C ALA A 4 8.05 0.23 -3.23
N MET A 5 7.63 -1.03 -3.28
CA MET A 5 7.78 -1.99 -2.20
C MET A 5 8.65 -3.15 -2.71
N PRO A 6 9.82 -3.42 -2.09
CA PRO A 6 10.77 -4.43 -2.57
C PRO A 6 10.19 -5.84 -2.77
N SER A 7 9.26 -6.28 -1.91
CA SER A 7 8.60 -7.58 -2.07
C SER A 7 7.70 -7.67 -3.31
N ALA A 8 7.35 -6.54 -3.93
CA ALA A 8 6.54 -6.49 -5.15
C ALA A 8 5.26 -7.35 -5.04
N ASP A 9 4.98 -8.21 -6.03
CA ASP A 9 3.87 -9.19 -5.99
C ASP A 9 4.25 -10.53 -5.33
N GLY A 10 5.39 -10.59 -4.64
CA GLY A 10 5.86 -11.71 -3.86
C GLY A 10 5.14 -11.88 -2.51
N TYR A 11 5.37 -13.04 -1.88
CA TYR A 11 4.66 -13.47 -0.66
C TYR A 11 5.02 -12.70 0.62
N ALA A 12 6.13 -11.95 0.61
CA ALA A 12 6.63 -11.20 1.75
C ALA A 12 6.02 -9.79 1.88
N GLY A 13 5.23 -9.35 0.90
CA GLY A 13 4.57 -8.04 0.88
C GLY A 13 3.07 -8.12 1.15
N ARG A 14 2.58 -7.37 2.14
CA ARG A 14 1.16 -7.41 2.54
C ARG A 14 0.64 -6.09 3.10
N TYR A 15 -0.65 -5.87 2.90
CA TYR A 15 -1.39 -4.80 3.57
C TYR A 15 -1.85 -5.29 4.95
N ILE A 16 -1.70 -4.45 5.98
CA ILE A 16 -2.20 -4.72 7.34
C ILE A 16 -3.08 -3.56 7.78
N LEU A 17 -4.32 -3.85 8.17
CA LEU A 17 -5.28 -2.87 8.67
C LEU A 17 -5.03 -2.50 10.13
N ALA A 18 -5.72 -1.47 10.61
CA ALA A 18 -5.61 -1.02 12.00
C ALA A 18 -5.95 -2.09 13.05
N ASP A 19 -6.80 -3.05 12.69
CA ASP A 19 -7.19 -4.20 13.54
C ASP A 19 -6.24 -5.41 13.41
N GLY A 20 -5.18 -5.29 12.61
CA GLY A 20 -4.21 -6.35 12.34
C GLY A 20 -4.64 -7.33 11.24
N SER A 21 -5.82 -7.19 10.66
CA SER A 21 -6.26 -8.05 9.55
C SER A 21 -5.44 -7.79 8.28
N ILE A 22 -5.27 -8.85 7.48
CA ILE A 22 -4.50 -8.84 6.23
C ILE A 22 -5.48 -9.09 5.07
N PRO A 23 -5.93 -8.05 4.36
CA PRO A 23 -6.89 -8.22 3.27
C PRO A 23 -6.28 -8.91 2.05
N CYS A 24 -5.01 -8.63 1.72
CA CYS A 24 -4.28 -9.24 0.61
C CYS A 24 -2.79 -8.84 0.58
N GLY A 25 -2.04 -9.41 -0.38
CA GLY A 25 -0.68 -8.98 -0.76
C GLY A 25 -0.66 -7.80 -1.74
N PHE A 26 0.50 -7.20 -1.99
CA PHE A 26 0.58 -6.02 -2.88
C PHE A 26 0.22 -6.31 -4.35
N GLY A 27 0.42 -7.56 -4.79
CA GLY A 27 0.06 -8.04 -6.13
C GLY A 27 -1.45 -8.17 -6.40
N GLN A 28 -2.31 -7.84 -5.42
CA GLN A 28 -3.75 -8.00 -5.49
C GLN A 28 -4.46 -6.66 -5.26
N SER A 29 -5.59 -6.46 -5.93
CA SER A 29 -6.43 -5.29 -5.70
C SER A 29 -7.28 -5.46 -4.43
N SER A 30 -7.54 -4.36 -3.74
CA SER A 30 -8.42 -4.31 -2.56
C SER A 30 -9.17 -2.99 -2.50
N GLU A 31 -10.43 -3.06 -2.08
CA GLU A 31 -11.26 -1.89 -1.79
C GLU A 31 -11.63 -1.93 -0.31
N LEU A 32 -11.32 -0.84 0.39
CA LEU A 32 -11.44 -0.75 1.85
C LEU A 32 -12.18 0.53 2.21
N ALA A 33 -13.15 0.42 3.12
CA ALA A 33 -13.95 1.56 3.56
C ALA A 33 -13.39 2.18 4.85
N ALA A 34 -13.49 3.51 4.96
CA ALA A 34 -13.19 4.27 6.18
C ALA A 34 -11.83 3.93 6.84
N VAL A 35 -10.79 3.74 6.03
CA VAL A 35 -9.42 3.48 6.47
C VAL A 35 -8.88 4.70 7.19
N ARG A 36 -8.39 4.49 8.42
CA ARG A 36 -7.63 5.49 9.20
C ARG A 36 -6.14 5.18 9.23
N ARG A 37 -5.79 3.89 9.16
CA ARG A 37 -4.41 3.41 9.23
C ARG A 37 -4.25 2.19 8.33
N LEU A 38 -3.14 2.15 7.61
CA LEU A 38 -2.72 1.05 6.75
C LEU A 38 -1.21 0.87 6.94
N SER A 39 -0.76 -0.37 7.11
CA SER A 39 0.67 -0.69 7.04
C SER A 39 0.94 -1.49 5.77
N LEU A 40 1.95 -1.10 5.00
CA LEU A 40 2.51 -1.89 3.93
C LEU A 40 3.73 -2.61 4.53
N ASP A 41 3.51 -3.82 5.01
CA ASP A 41 4.53 -4.69 5.62
C ASP A 41 5.30 -5.43 4.53
N ASP A 42 6.62 -5.36 4.58
CA ASP A 42 7.48 -5.88 3.53
C ASP A 42 8.74 -6.54 4.13
N GLY A 43 8.83 -7.85 3.95
CA GLY A 43 9.95 -8.65 4.46
C GLY A 43 11.28 -8.36 3.78
N GLU A 44 11.30 -8.03 2.48
CA GLU A 44 12.51 -7.66 1.73
C GLU A 44 13.00 -6.26 2.13
N LEU A 45 12.08 -5.36 2.48
CA LEU A 45 12.43 -4.08 3.12
C LEU A 45 12.99 -4.27 4.55
N GLY A 46 12.61 -5.37 5.23
CA GLY A 46 12.86 -5.57 6.65
C GLY A 46 12.07 -4.59 7.53
N GLY A 47 10.88 -4.18 7.09
CA GLY A 47 10.09 -3.16 7.76
C GLY A 47 8.72 -2.92 7.15
N ALA A 48 8.12 -1.80 7.50
CA ALA A 48 6.83 -1.38 6.96
C ALA A 48 6.76 0.12 6.71
N LEU A 49 5.97 0.51 5.70
CA LEU A 49 5.46 1.86 5.57
C LEU A 49 4.11 1.94 6.29
N GLN A 50 4.04 2.70 7.37
CA GLN A 50 2.79 3.02 8.07
C GLN A 50 2.21 4.30 7.51
N ILE A 51 0.94 4.25 7.15
CA ILE A 51 0.16 5.37 6.63
C ILE A 51 -0.98 5.62 7.59
N ALA A 52 -1.10 6.84 8.08
CA ALA A 52 -2.28 7.30 8.81
C ALA A 52 -2.94 8.45 8.05
N VAL A 53 -4.27 8.42 7.98
CA VAL A 53 -5.06 9.46 7.31
C VAL A 53 -6.14 9.99 8.24
N ASP A 54 -6.34 11.30 8.20
CA ASP A 54 -7.40 11.99 8.94
C ASP A 54 -7.97 13.13 8.08
N PRO A 55 -9.28 13.15 7.79
CA PRO A 55 -10.32 12.17 8.16
C PRO A 55 -10.11 10.77 7.51
N PRO A 56 -10.87 9.74 7.94
CA PRO A 56 -10.83 8.42 7.32
C PRO A 56 -11.20 8.50 5.84
N ALA A 57 -10.55 7.69 5.01
CA ALA A 57 -10.78 7.65 3.57
C ALA A 57 -11.27 6.27 3.12
N ASN A 58 -12.04 6.21 2.05
CA ASN A 58 -12.11 4.97 1.27
C ASN A 58 -10.78 4.79 0.54
N LEU A 59 -10.34 3.56 0.40
CA LEU A 59 -9.04 3.23 -0.19
C LEU A 59 -9.24 2.17 -1.28
N VAL A 60 -8.69 2.45 -2.45
CA VAL A 60 -8.43 1.44 -3.48
C VAL A 60 -6.93 1.19 -3.55
N ALA A 61 -6.53 -0.04 -3.27
CA ALA A 61 -5.18 -0.54 -3.45
C ALA A 61 -5.11 -1.43 -4.70
N ALA A 62 -4.08 -1.29 -5.53
CA ALA A 62 -3.87 -2.12 -6.72
C ALA A 62 -2.39 -2.18 -7.13
N PRO A 63 -1.92 -3.29 -7.73
CA PRO A 63 -0.59 -3.37 -8.29
C PRO A 63 -0.46 -2.53 -9.57
N HIS A 64 0.65 -1.83 -9.72
CA HIS A 64 1.04 -1.21 -10.99
C HIS A 64 2.03 -2.12 -11.72
N PHE A 65 1.56 -2.82 -12.75
CA PHE A 65 2.38 -3.71 -13.56
C PHE A 65 2.93 -3.03 -14.80
N ALA A 66 4.17 -3.33 -15.14
CA ALA A 66 4.78 -3.00 -16.41
C ALA A 66 5.25 -4.29 -17.11
N VAL A 67 5.39 -4.21 -18.43
CA VAL A 67 6.02 -5.26 -19.24
C VAL A 67 7.49 -4.89 -19.45
N SER A 68 8.38 -5.79 -19.05
CA SER A 68 9.82 -5.70 -19.30
C SER A 68 10.21 -6.69 -20.40
N ARG A 69 11.26 -6.37 -21.17
CA ARG A 69 11.86 -7.27 -22.16
C ARG A 69 13.33 -7.51 -21.81
N SER A 70 13.68 -8.75 -21.55
CA SER A 70 15.04 -9.25 -21.33
C SER A 70 15.47 -10.22 -22.43
N GLU A 71 16.69 -10.72 -22.37
CA GLU A 71 17.19 -11.79 -23.27
C GLU A 71 16.40 -13.10 -23.09
N ALA A 72 15.76 -13.29 -21.94
CA ALA A 72 14.90 -14.44 -21.63
C ALA A 72 13.44 -14.26 -22.07
N GLY A 73 13.09 -13.12 -22.68
CA GLY A 73 11.74 -12.84 -23.19
C GLY A 73 11.05 -11.70 -22.45
N PHE A 74 9.72 -11.75 -22.40
CA PHE A 74 8.91 -10.73 -21.74
C PHE A 74 8.53 -11.15 -20.32
N GLU A 75 8.61 -10.20 -19.40
CA GLU A 75 8.26 -10.40 -17.99
C GLU A 75 7.25 -9.34 -17.56
N LYS A 76 6.24 -9.76 -16.80
CA LYS A 76 5.33 -8.86 -16.11
C LYS A 76 5.93 -8.56 -14.74
N ILE A 77 6.25 -7.30 -14.46
CA ILE A 77 6.90 -6.89 -13.22
C ILE A 77 6.02 -5.86 -12.52
N MET A 78 5.73 -6.09 -11.24
CA MET A 78 5.09 -5.09 -10.41
C MET A 78 6.09 -3.99 -10.05
N GLN A 79 5.76 -2.74 -10.41
CA GLN A 79 6.60 -1.56 -10.19
C GLN A 79 6.25 -0.85 -8.88
N ALA A 80 4.98 -0.90 -8.47
CA ALA A 80 4.52 -0.18 -7.28
C ALA A 80 3.19 -0.73 -6.75
N ALA A 81 3.00 -0.60 -5.43
CA ALA A 81 1.68 -0.62 -4.81
C ALA A 81 1.03 0.75 -5.04
N THR A 82 -0.11 0.78 -5.74
CA THR A 82 -0.88 1.99 -6.02
C THR A 82 -1.99 2.13 -4.98
N LEU A 83 -1.97 3.22 -4.23
CA LEU A 83 -2.96 3.55 -3.20
C LEU A 83 -3.71 4.81 -3.59
N ARG A 84 -5.04 4.72 -3.66
CA ARG A 84 -5.94 5.82 -3.96
C ARG A 84 -6.88 6.05 -2.80
N PHE A 85 -6.61 7.09 -2.02
CA PHE A 85 -7.47 7.54 -0.94
C PHE A 85 -8.55 8.46 -1.49
N GLU A 86 -9.80 8.21 -1.11
CA GLU A 86 -10.97 8.97 -1.52
C GLU A 86 -11.68 9.50 -0.27
N TRP A 87 -11.91 10.81 -0.26
CA TRP A 87 -12.73 11.47 0.76
C TRP A 87 -13.97 12.04 0.11
N SER A 88 -15.13 11.82 0.72
CA SER A 88 -16.35 12.51 0.31
C SER A 88 -16.18 14.00 0.57
N HIS A 89 -16.48 14.82 -0.44
CA HIS A 89 -16.40 16.26 -0.29
C HIS A 89 -17.46 16.76 0.71
N ALA A 90 -17.02 17.38 1.80
CA ALA A 90 -17.90 18.11 2.70
C ALA A 90 -18.14 19.52 2.14
N ALA A 91 -19.32 20.09 2.38
CA ALA A 91 -19.69 21.44 1.94
C ALA A 91 -18.81 22.56 2.55
N THR A 92 -18.01 22.23 3.55
CA THR A 92 -17.03 23.12 4.19
C THR A 92 -15.61 22.65 3.90
N ALA A 93 -14.68 23.61 3.79
CA ALA A 93 -13.27 23.30 3.64
C ALA A 93 -12.79 22.44 4.83
N GLN A 94 -12.33 21.23 4.52
CA GLN A 94 -11.79 20.29 5.50
C GLN A 94 -10.31 20.06 5.19
N ALA A 95 -9.46 20.12 6.22
CA ALA A 95 -8.08 19.70 6.08
C ALA A 95 -8.01 18.18 5.91
N LEU A 96 -7.20 17.72 4.95
CA LEU A 96 -6.86 16.32 4.76
C LEU A 96 -5.40 16.13 5.17
N THR A 97 -5.16 15.25 6.13
CA THR A 97 -3.81 14.96 6.62
C THR A 97 -3.45 13.52 6.31
N VAL A 98 -2.25 13.33 5.74
CA VAL A 98 -1.66 12.02 5.48
C VAL A 98 -0.29 11.98 6.14
N HIS A 99 -0.12 11.09 7.12
CA HIS A 99 1.15 10.83 7.78
C HIS A 99 1.76 9.55 7.25
N LEU A 100 3.07 9.59 6.99
CA LEU A 100 3.87 8.49 6.50
C LEU A 100 5.02 8.25 7.47
N ALA A 101 5.20 7.00 7.89
CA ALA A 101 6.32 6.61 8.75
C ALA A 101 6.89 5.28 8.26
N VAL A 102 8.21 5.22 8.06
CA VAL A 102 8.92 3.96 7.82
C VAL A 102 9.36 3.40 9.16
N VAL A 103 8.98 2.16 9.45
CA VAL A 103 9.33 1.48 10.69
C VAL A 103 10.09 0.19 10.39
N PRO A 104 11.20 -0.09 11.08
CA PRO A 104 11.89 -1.36 10.93
C PRO A 104 11.10 -2.49 11.59
N HIS A 105 11.25 -3.72 11.09
CA HIS A 105 10.85 -4.90 11.86
C HIS A 105 11.70 -4.99 13.14
N ALA A 106 11.10 -5.49 14.21
CA ALA A 106 11.85 -5.71 15.44
C ALA A 106 12.96 -6.74 15.18
N VAL A 107 14.19 -6.42 15.56
CA VAL A 107 15.28 -7.39 15.61
C VAL A 107 14.95 -8.34 16.76
N THR A 108 14.78 -9.61 16.44
CA THR A 108 14.54 -10.69 17.42
C THR A 108 15.84 -11.23 17.98
#